data_AF-A0A521GQR2-F1
#
_entry.id   AF-A0A521GQR2-F1
#
_cell.length_a   1.000
_cell.length_b   1.000
_cell.length_c   1.000
_cell.angle_alpha   90.00
_cell.angle_beta   90.00
_cell.angle_gamma   90.00
#
_symmetry.space_group_name_H-M   'P 1'
#
loop_
_entity.id
_entity.type
_entity.pdbx_description
1 polymer ?
#
loop_
_entity_poly.entity_id
_entity_poly.type
_entity_poly.pdbx_seq_one_letter_code
_entity_poly.pdbx_strand_id
1 'polypeptide(L)'
;MNSRKHERRLFSQSDGFTVVELIIAILFLAGAGTLFLIQKQNVEAINRDADRKTAINAMYYNLKEVYYVANKSYPRVINSSNLRAMDPALFKDPNGKAVGEQDSNYRYLPSGCNGDVCTGFMLRTTLERESDYIKQNDD
;
A
#
# COMPACT_ATOMS: atom_id res chain seq x y z
N MET A 1 34.53 42.87 -60.72
CA MET A 1 33.13 42.55 -60.37
C MET A 1 33.10 41.10 -59.92
N ASN A 2 32.78 40.89 -58.64
CA ASN A 2 33.09 39.72 -57.84
C ASN A 2 31.85 38.83 -57.72
N SER A 3 31.83 37.60 -58.22
CA SER A 3 30.83 36.60 -57.79
C SER A 3 31.12 35.22 -58.36
N ARG A 4 31.61 34.30 -57.51
CA ARG A 4 31.10 32.92 -57.43
C ARG A 4 31.24 32.44 -55.99
N LYS A 5 30.17 32.63 -55.20
CA LYS A 5 29.99 31.96 -53.91
C LYS A 5 29.87 30.46 -54.17
N HIS A 6 30.87 29.69 -53.74
CA HIS A 6 30.74 28.26 -53.58
C HIS A 6 29.79 28.00 -52.39
N GLU A 7 28.56 27.60 -52.70
CA GLU A 7 27.63 27.02 -51.73
C GLU A 7 28.24 25.72 -51.19
N ARG A 8 28.84 25.77 -49.99
CA ARG A 8 29.12 24.56 -49.23
C ARG A 8 27.79 24.00 -48.76
N ARG A 9 27.30 22.97 -49.44
CA ARG A 9 26.29 22.07 -48.86
C ARG A 9 26.95 21.39 -47.66
N LEU A 10 26.67 21.90 -46.46
CA LEU A 10 26.77 21.12 -45.23
C LEU A 10 25.74 20.00 -45.36
N PHE A 11 26.16 18.86 -45.92
CA PHE A 11 25.44 17.62 -45.73
C PHE A 11 25.44 17.36 -44.22
N SER A 12 24.31 17.56 -43.55
CA SER A 12 24.07 16.96 -42.25
C SER A 12 24.14 15.45 -42.45
N GLN A 13 25.26 14.86 -42.07
CA GLN A 13 25.44 13.42 -42.10
C GLN A 13 24.45 12.86 -41.09
N SER A 14 23.33 12.33 -41.60
CA SER A 14 22.41 11.56 -40.80
C SER A 14 23.04 10.19 -40.68
N ASP A 15 23.80 10.00 -39.60
CA ASP A 15 24.34 8.68 -39.27
C ASP A 15 23.14 7.78 -38.94
N GLY A 16 22.80 6.92 -39.90
CA GLY A 16 21.72 5.96 -39.78
C GLY A 16 22.05 4.91 -38.73
N PHE A 17 21.12 4.70 -37.80
CA PHE A 17 21.24 3.71 -36.73
C PHE A 17 21.49 2.30 -37.29
N THR A 18 22.50 1.61 -36.76
CA THR A 18 22.86 0.27 -37.23
C THR A 18 21.93 -0.80 -36.62
N VAL A 19 21.70 -1.90 -37.36
CA VAL A 19 20.90 -3.04 -36.86
C VAL A 19 21.48 -3.62 -35.57
N VAL A 20 22.81 -3.63 -35.43
CA VAL A 20 23.50 -4.11 -34.23
C VAL A 20 23.15 -3.24 -33.02
N GLU A 21 23.15 -1.92 -33.19
CA GLU A 21 22.78 -0.99 -32.13
C GLU A 21 21.32 -1.15 -31.69
N LEU A 22 20.42 -1.44 -32.64
CA LEU A 22 19.02 -1.76 -32.34
C LEU A 22 18.90 -2.98 -31.43
N ILE A 23 19.64 -4.03 -31.74
CA ILE A 23 19.60 -5.28 -30.97
C ILE A 23 20.12 -5.03 -29.55
N ILE A 24 21.25 -4.30 -29.41
CA ILE A 24 21.80 -3.96 -28.09
C ILE A 24 20.82 -3.10 -27.28
N ALA A 25 20.21 -2.09 -27.90
CA ALA A 25 19.22 -1.24 -27.23
C ALA A 25 18.01 -2.03 -26.75
N ILE A 26 17.48 -2.95 -27.57
CA ILE A 26 16.36 -3.82 -27.20
C ILE A 26 16.74 -4.73 -26.01
N LEU A 27 17.93 -5.34 -26.06
CA LEU A 27 18.40 -6.21 -24.96
C LEU A 27 18.54 -5.43 -23.65
N PHE A 28 19.07 -4.20 -23.71
CA PHE A 28 19.18 -3.32 -22.56
C PHE A 28 17.81 -2.95 -21.99
N LEU A 29 16.87 -2.52 -22.84
CA LEU A 29 15.51 -2.15 -22.44
C LEU A 29 14.74 -3.35 -21.86
N ALA A 30 14.91 -4.55 -22.42
CA ALA A 30 14.29 -5.76 -21.90
C ALA A 30 14.83 -6.12 -20.50
N GLY A 31 16.14 -6.01 -20.29
CA GLY A 31 16.76 -6.21 -18.99
C GLY A 31 16.29 -5.18 -17.95
N ALA A 32 16.34 -3.89 -18.30
CA ALA A 32 15.89 -2.81 -17.43
C ALA A 32 14.40 -2.91 -17.10
N GLY A 33 13.56 -3.22 -18.10
CA GLY A 33 12.12 -3.41 -17.93
C GLY A 33 11.80 -4.55 -16.98
N THR A 34 12.51 -5.68 -17.09
CA THR A 34 12.32 -6.82 -16.19
C THR A 34 12.65 -6.45 -14.74
N LEU A 35 13.79 -5.81 -14.51
CA LEU A 35 14.18 -5.36 -13.16
C LEU A 35 13.21 -4.32 -12.60
N PHE A 36 12.72 -3.41 -13.44
CA PHE A 36 11.74 -2.41 -13.04
C PHE A 36 10.43 -3.04 -12.56
N LEU A 37 9.91 -4.04 -13.29
CA LEU A 37 8.67 -4.73 -12.91
C LEU A 37 8.81 -5.45 -11.56
N ILE A 38 9.92 -6.15 -11.32
CA ILE A 38 10.18 -6.83 -10.04
C ILE A 38 10.25 -5.83 -8.89
N GLN A 39 10.96 -4.71 -9.09
CA GLN A 39 11.07 -3.66 -8.07
C GLN A 39 9.72 -3.03 -7.75
N LYS A 40 8.93 -2.72 -8.79
CA LYS A 40 7.59 -2.15 -8.63
C LYS A 40 6.67 -3.05 -7.80
N GLN A 41 6.65 -4.35 -8.08
CA GLN A 41 5.83 -5.31 -7.32
C GLN A 41 6.24 -5.38 -5.83
N ASN A 42 7.55 -5.37 -5.54
CA ASN A 42 8.04 -5.39 -4.17
C ASN A 42 7.68 -4.12 -3.41
N VAL A 43 7.85 -2.94 -4.03
CA VAL A 43 7.51 -1.65 -3.41
C VAL A 43 6.01 -1.56 -3.14
N GLU A 44 5.17 -2.02 -4.08
CA GLU A 44 3.72 -2.03 -3.89
C GLU A 44 3.30 -2.94 -2.72
N ALA A 45 3.95 -4.11 -2.55
CA ALA A 45 3.68 -4.98 -1.41
C ALA A 45 4.08 -4.32 -0.08
N ILE A 46 5.23 -3.63 -0.02
CA ILE A 46 5.67 -2.88 1.16
C ILE A 46 4.67 -1.77 1.51
N ASN A 47 4.17 -1.05 0.50
CA ASN A 47 3.18 0.02 0.70
C ASN A 47 1.86 -0.56 1.23
N ARG A 48 1.38 -1.68 0.68
CA ARG A 48 0.18 -2.35 1.21
C ARG A 48 0.37 -2.79 2.66
N ASP A 49 1.54 -3.30 3.03
CA ASP A 49 1.82 -3.67 4.42
C ASP A 49 1.86 -2.43 5.36
N ALA A 50 2.39 -1.30 4.88
CA ALA A 50 2.34 -0.03 5.60
C ALA A 50 0.90 0.47 5.79
N ASP A 51 0.05 0.37 4.76
CA ASP A 51 -1.37 0.73 4.83
C ASP A 51 -2.11 -0.15 5.85
N ARG A 52 -1.85 -1.47 5.83
CA ARG A 52 -2.42 -2.43 6.80
C ARG A 52 -2.03 -2.08 8.23
N LYS A 53 -0.75 -1.79 8.49
CA LYS A 53 -0.26 -1.38 9.83
C LYS A 53 -0.90 -0.06 10.27
N THR A 54 -1.01 0.90 9.36
CA THR A 54 -1.63 2.21 9.63
C THR A 54 -3.10 2.05 10.04
N ALA A 55 -3.86 1.25 9.29
CA ALA A 55 -5.26 0.96 9.61
C ALA A 55 -5.41 0.28 10.98
N ILE A 56 -4.62 -0.77 11.26
CA ILE A 56 -4.66 -1.48 12.55
C ILE A 56 -4.30 -0.55 13.72
N ASN A 57 -3.27 0.29 13.57
CA ASN A 57 -2.90 1.26 14.60
C ASN A 57 -3.98 2.31 14.81
N ALA A 58 -4.60 2.81 13.74
CA ALA A 58 -5.71 3.76 13.86
C ALA A 58 -6.89 3.15 14.62
N MET A 59 -7.30 1.91 14.30
CA MET A 59 -8.34 1.20 15.04
C MET A 59 -7.96 0.98 16.50
N TYR A 60 -6.72 0.55 16.76
CA TYR A 60 -6.20 0.28 18.10
C TYR A 60 -6.24 1.52 19.00
N TYR A 61 -5.72 2.65 18.54
CA TYR A 61 -5.74 3.89 19.32
C TYR A 61 -7.15 4.45 19.47
N ASN A 62 -8.03 4.31 18.47
CA ASN A 62 -9.42 4.70 18.62
C ASN A 62 -10.13 3.85 19.69
N LEU A 63 -9.87 2.54 19.72
CA LEU A 63 -10.39 1.65 20.77
C LEU A 63 -9.89 2.05 22.17
N LYS A 64 -8.58 2.27 22.35
CA LYS A 64 -7.99 2.57 23.66
C LYS A 64 -8.24 4.00 24.13
N GLU A 65 -7.97 4.98 23.28
CA GLU A 65 -7.91 6.39 23.69
C GLU A 65 -9.23 7.13 23.51
N VAL A 66 -10.16 6.59 22.72
CA VAL A 66 -11.44 7.25 22.44
C VAL A 66 -12.60 6.43 22.95
N TYR A 67 -12.77 5.21 22.43
CA TYR A 67 -13.92 4.38 22.78
C TYR A 67 -13.87 3.94 24.25
N TYR A 68 -12.75 3.39 24.71
CA TYR A 68 -12.62 2.92 26.08
C TYR A 68 -12.68 4.06 27.10
N VAL A 69 -12.08 5.21 26.80
CA VAL A 69 -12.16 6.38 27.68
C VAL A 69 -13.61 6.79 27.94
N ALA A 70 -14.46 6.76 26.91
CA ALA A 70 -15.88 7.12 26.99
C ALA A 70 -16.78 6.00 27.57
N ASN A 71 -16.52 4.74 27.25
CA ASN A 71 -17.43 3.62 27.54
C ASN A 71 -16.95 2.66 28.64
N LYS A 72 -15.68 2.80 29.09
CA LYS A 72 -15.00 1.89 30.03
C LYS A 72 -15.08 0.40 29.64
N SER A 73 -15.16 0.14 28.34
CA SER A 73 -15.31 -1.18 27.74
C SER A 73 -14.95 -1.11 26.24
N TYR A 74 -14.91 -2.27 25.58
CA TYR A 74 -14.75 -2.39 24.13
C TYR A 74 -16.04 -2.89 23.48
N PRO A 75 -16.31 -2.51 22.21
CA PRO A 75 -17.52 -2.92 21.53
C PRO A 75 -17.40 -4.35 21.00
N ARG A 76 -18.49 -5.07 20.88
CA ARG A 76 -18.48 -6.40 20.22
C ARG A 76 -18.17 -6.35 18.72
N VAL A 77 -18.50 -5.26 18.05
CA VAL A 77 -18.24 -5.05 16.62
C VAL A 77 -17.64 -3.67 16.42
N ILE A 78 -16.80 -3.49 15.40
CA ILE A 78 -16.23 -2.17 15.07
C ILE A 78 -16.67 -1.72 13.69
N ASN A 79 -16.90 -0.43 13.54
CA ASN A 79 -17.22 0.23 12.27
C ASN A 79 -17.08 1.76 12.43
N SER A 80 -17.30 2.50 11.34
CA SER A 80 -17.23 3.96 11.33
C SER A 80 -18.24 4.65 12.26
N SER A 81 -19.30 3.96 12.70
CA SER A 81 -20.30 4.55 13.60
C SER A 81 -19.87 4.55 15.07
N ASN A 82 -18.97 3.65 15.49
CA ASN A 82 -18.52 3.56 16.88
C ASN A 82 -17.04 3.95 17.07
N LEU A 83 -16.21 3.83 16.04
CA LEU A 83 -14.84 4.32 16.03
C LEU A 83 -14.72 5.59 15.16
N ARG A 84 -15.17 6.73 15.68
CA ARG A 84 -15.37 7.96 14.90
C ARG A 84 -14.12 8.85 14.76
N ALA A 85 -13.14 8.68 15.64
CA ALA A 85 -11.91 9.48 15.64
C ALA A 85 -10.82 8.98 14.66
N MET A 86 -11.23 8.38 13.54
CA MET A 86 -10.34 7.90 12.48
C MET A 86 -11.03 8.01 11.12
N ASP A 87 -10.24 7.95 10.05
CA ASP A 87 -10.78 7.95 8.69
C ASP A 87 -11.60 6.65 8.44
N PRO A 88 -12.89 6.75 8.02
CA PRO A 88 -13.71 5.59 7.67
C PRO A 88 -13.11 4.68 6.58
N ALA A 89 -12.27 5.20 5.69
CA ALA A 89 -11.60 4.42 4.66
C ALA A 89 -10.70 3.33 5.25
N LEU A 90 -10.15 3.55 6.45
CA LEU A 90 -9.24 2.62 7.12
C LEU A 90 -9.95 1.35 7.63
N PHE A 91 -11.28 1.29 7.62
CA PHE A 91 -12.01 0.05 7.90
C PHE A 91 -11.93 -0.96 6.76
N LYS A 92 -11.43 -0.55 5.58
CA LYS A 92 -11.27 -1.42 4.41
C LYS A 92 -9.80 -1.79 4.23
N ASP A 93 -9.57 -3.05 3.93
CA ASP A 93 -8.24 -3.52 3.59
C ASP A 93 -7.80 -3.03 2.19
N PRO A 94 -6.52 -3.24 1.78
CA PRO A 94 -6.06 -2.84 0.45
C PRO A 94 -6.83 -3.48 -0.72
N ASN A 95 -7.61 -4.54 -0.48
CA ASN A 95 -8.48 -5.18 -1.46
C ASN A 95 -9.92 -4.60 -1.43
N GLY A 96 -10.17 -3.59 -0.59
CA GLY A 96 -11.45 -2.91 -0.44
C GLY A 96 -12.45 -3.64 0.47
N LYS A 97 -12.05 -4.69 1.19
CA LYS A 97 -12.93 -5.51 2.05
C LYS A 97 -12.99 -4.93 3.46
N ALA A 98 -14.20 -4.73 3.98
CA ALA A 98 -14.36 -4.19 5.32
C ALA A 98 -13.91 -5.17 6.42
N VAL A 99 -13.48 -4.63 7.55
CA VAL A 99 -13.09 -5.44 8.72
C VAL A 99 -14.22 -6.40 9.13
N GLY A 100 -13.87 -7.67 9.34
CA GLY A 100 -14.83 -8.71 9.70
C GLY A 100 -15.54 -9.37 8.52
N GLU A 101 -15.40 -8.88 7.28
CA GLU A 101 -15.80 -9.63 6.09
C GLU A 101 -14.95 -10.90 5.92
N GLN A 102 -15.55 -11.96 5.38
CA GLN A 102 -14.93 -13.29 5.22
C GLN A 102 -13.55 -13.24 4.58
N ASP A 103 -13.39 -12.44 3.52
CA ASP A 103 -12.14 -12.34 2.75
C ASP A 103 -11.31 -11.10 3.10
N SER A 104 -11.72 -10.32 4.11
CA SER A 104 -10.91 -9.19 4.55
C SER A 104 -9.60 -9.71 5.15
N ASN A 105 -8.52 -8.94 5.03
CA ASN A 105 -7.31 -9.22 5.79
C ASN A 105 -7.36 -8.62 7.20
N TYR A 106 -8.33 -7.76 7.50
CA TYR A 106 -8.50 -7.19 8.83
C TYR A 106 -9.41 -8.04 9.69
N ARG A 107 -8.96 -8.32 10.91
CA ARG A 107 -9.71 -9.08 11.92
C ARG A 107 -9.76 -8.29 13.21
N TYR A 108 -10.98 -8.12 13.71
CA TYR A 108 -11.27 -7.67 15.05
C TYR A 108 -11.88 -8.84 15.83
N LEU A 109 -11.25 -9.21 16.93
CA LEU A 109 -11.62 -10.34 17.75
C LEU A 109 -11.84 -9.81 19.18
N PRO A 110 -13.10 -9.49 19.55
CA PRO A 110 -13.39 -9.06 20.90
C PRO A 110 -13.32 -10.25 21.87
N SER A 111 -13.02 -9.98 23.14
CA SER A 111 -12.90 -11.01 24.19
C SER A 111 -13.61 -10.58 25.48
N GLY A 112 -14.01 -11.58 26.29
CA GLY A 112 -14.71 -11.34 27.56
C GLY A 112 -16.04 -10.61 27.41
N CYS A 113 -16.77 -10.87 26.32
CA CYS A 113 -18.00 -10.16 26.02
C CYS A 113 -19.19 -10.64 26.85
N ASN A 114 -19.89 -9.69 27.45
CA ASN A 114 -21.24 -9.86 28.00
C ASN A 114 -22.20 -8.95 27.22
N GLY A 115 -22.98 -9.54 26.31
CA GLY A 115 -23.76 -8.78 25.34
C GLY A 115 -22.84 -8.01 24.37
N ASP A 116 -23.02 -6.69 24.28
CA ASP A 116 -22.24 -5.80 23.42
C ASP A 116 -21.03 -5.17 24.11
N VAL A 117 -20.82 -5.48 25.39
CA VAL A 117 -19.77 -4.94 26.24
C VAL A 117 -18.67 -6.00 26.39
N CYS A 118 -17.46 -5.69 25.97
CA CYS A 118 -16.31 -6.58 26.01
C CYS A 118 -15.18 -6.00 26.86
N THR A 119 -14.41 -6.86 27.52
CA THR A 119 -13.30 -6.45 28.40
C THR A 119 -11.96 -6.39 27.69
N GLY A 120 -11.83 -7.07 26.54
CA GLY A 120 -10.60 -7.07 25.76
C GLY A 120 -10.87 -7.19 24.27
N PHE A 121 -9.79 -7.08 23.50
CA PHE A 121 -9.82 -7.27 22.05
C PHE A 121 -8.45 -7.63 21.49
N MET A 122 -8.47 -8.22 20.30
CA MET A 122 -7.30 -8.38 19.44
C MET A 122 -7.63 -7.88 18.03
N LEU A 123 -6.77 -7.03 17.50
CA LEU A 123 -6.72 -6.64 16.09
C LEU A 123 -5.59 -7.41 15.41
N ARG A 124 -5.87 -8.00 14.25
CA ARG A 124 -4.89 -8.74 13.45
C ARG A 124 -5.04 -8.42 11.98
N THR A 125 -3.92 -8.33 11.29
CA THR A 125 -3.84 -8.33 9.83
C THR A 125 -2.69 -9.21 9.36
N THR A 126 -2.87 -9.86 8.22
CA THR A 126 -1.81 -10.60 7.54
C THR A 126 -1.07 -9.67 6.59
N LEU A 127 0.26 -9.69 6.69
CA LEU A 127 1.17 -8.92 5.85
C LEU A 127 1.72 -9.79 4.72
N GLU A 128 2.07 -9.17 3.59
CA GLU A 128 2.57 -9.86 2.40
C GLU A 128 4.08 -10.14 2.50
N ARG A 129 4.81 -9.29 3.22
CA ARG A 129 6.28 -9.33 3.32
C ARG A 129 6.79 -9.64 4.72
N GLU A 130 5.92 -9.61 5.71
CA GLU A 130 6.25 -9.78 7.13
C GLU A 130 5.30 -10.79 7.79
N SER A 131 5.56 -11.13 9.07
CA SER A 131 4.61 -11.88 9.88
C SER A 131 3.32 -11.08 10.10
N ASP A 132 2.29 -11.76 10.60
CA ASP A 132 1.06 -11.08 11.00
C ASP A 132 1.34 -9.93 11.96
N TYR A 133 0.61 -8.84 11.77
CA TYR A 133 0.66 -7.68 12.63
C TYR A 133 -0.53 -7.71 13.58
N ILE A 134 -0.24 -7.78 14.88
CA ILE A 134 -1.21 -7.99 15.94
C ILE A 134 -1.11 -6.85 16.95
N LYS A 135 -2.27 -6.40 17.42
CA LYS A 135 -2.43 -5.43 18.51
C LYS A 135 -3.53 -5.88 19.45
N GLN A 136 -3.28 -5.89 20.74
CA GLN A 136 -4.26 -6.29 21.77
C GLN A 136 -4.31 -5.30 22.93
N ASN A 137 -5.39 -5.31 23.71
CA ASN A 137 -5.60 -4.34 24.78
C ASN A 137 -4.43 -4.26 25.79
N ASP A 138 -3.78 -5.40 26.05
CA ASP A 138 -2.68 -5.54 27.01
C ASP A 138 -1.28 -5.17 26.45
N ASP A 139 -1.20 -4.77 25.17
CA ASP A 139 0.01 -4.21 24.55
C ASP A 139 0.25 -2.74 24.91
#